data_AF-A0A963K010-F1
#
_entry.id   AF-A0A963K010-F1
#
_cell.length_a   1.000
_cell.length_b   1.000
_cell.length_c   1.000
_cell.angle_alpha   90.00
_cell.angle_beta   90.00
_cell.angle_gamma   90.00
#
_symmetry.space_group_name_H-M   'P 1'
#
loop_
_entity.id
_entity.type
_entity.pdbx_description
1 polymer ?
#
loop_
_entity_poly.entity_id
_entity_poly.type
_entity_poly.pdbx_seq_one_letter_code
_entity_poly.pdbx_strand_id
1 'polypeptide(L)'
;AGFIGSPRMNFLKGTARQPGSLELDHGASLPLAELRQPAGEVVLGVRPDGFAVGDGATAPVRGKVVLNEYLGRESYLHLELEAGGRVVVEVAPDNPVRLDEIVGLELKPRAAHLFDAASEQRLAA
;
A
#
# COMPACT_ATOMS: atom_id res chain seq x y z
N ALA A 1 -14.54 -4.46 9.01
CA ALA A 1 -13.98 -3.55 10.05
C ALA A 1 -13.90 -2.12 9.51
N GLY A 2 -14.82 -1.23 9.89
CA GLY A 2 -14.76 0.19 9.52
C GLY A 2 -13.87 0.94 10.52
N PHE A 3 -12.56 0.99 10.26
CA PHE A 3 -11.61 1.62 11.18
C PHE A 3 -11.77 3.14 11.14
N ILE A 4 -12.00 3.75 12.31
CA ILE A 4 -12.04 5.20 12.51
C ILE A 4 -10.59 5.71 12.45
N GLY A 5 -10.26 6.38 11.35
CA GLY A 5 -8.98 7.04 11.11
C GLY A 5 -9.10 7.81 9.80
N SER A 6 -8.85 9.11 9.84
CA SER A 6 -8.65 9.92 8.65
C SER A 6 -7.14 10.08 8.47
N PRO A 7 -6.57 9.74 7.30
CA PRO A 7 -7.21 9.08 6.16
C PRO A 7 -7.48 7.60 6.38
N ARG A 8 -8.40 7.05 5.57
CA ARG A 8 -8.76 5.64 5.60
C ARG A 8 -7.56 4.76 5.26
N MET A 9 -7.51 3.58 5.87
CA MET A 9 -6.57 2.52 5.50
C MET A 9 -6.71 2.18 4.01
N ASN A 10 -5.58 1.95 3.34
CA ASN A 10 -5.52 1.42 1.99
C ASN A 10 -5.85 -0.07 2.01
N PHE A 11 -6.67 -0.54 1.07
CA PHE A 11 -6.99 -1.95 0.91
C PHE A 11 -6.64 -2.40 -0.50
N LEU A 12 -5.73 -3.35 -0.61
CA LEU A 12 -5.24 -3.92 -1.86
C LEU A 12 -5.56 -5.42 -1.86
N LYS A 13 -6.19 -5.90 -2.93
CA LYS A 13 -6.50 -7.33 -3.08
C LYS A 13 -5.34 -8.05 -3.74
N GLY A 14 -5.11 -9.28 -3.32
CA GLY A 14 -4.09 -10.13 -3.93
C GLY A 14 -4.14 -11.57 -3.47
N THR A 15 -3.23 -12.36 -4.03
CA THR A 15 -3.05 -13.78 -3.70
C THR A 15 -1.67 -14.03 -3.09
N ALA A 16 -1.67 -14.56 -1.87
CA ALA A 16 -0.50 -15.00 -1.12
C ALA A 16 -0.21 -16.49 -1.41
N ARG A 17 0.45 -16.79 -2.53
CA ARG A 17 0.75 -18.17 -2.97
C ARG A 17 1.96 -18.78 -2.25
N GLN A 18 2.88 -17.95 -1.79
CA GLN A 18 4.14 -18.34 -1.17
C GLN A 18 4.45 -17.41 0.02
N PRO A 19 5.25 -17.86 1.01
CA PRO A 19 5.74 -16.99 2.07
C PRO A 19 6.49 -15.78 1.49
N GLY A 20 6.48 -14.67 2.22
CA GLY A 20 7.31 -13.50 1.90
C GLY A 20 6.80 -12.60 0.76
N SER A 21 5.71 -12.95 0.07
CA SER A 21 5.23 -12.20 -1.09
C SER A 21 3.71 -12.20 -1.24
N LEU A 22 3.18 -11.12 -1.80
CA LEU A 22 1.79 -10.98 -2.21
C LEU A 22 1.74 -10.58 -3.67
N GLU A 23 1.09 -11.39 -4.49
CA GLU A 23 0.75 -11.04 -5.86
C GLU A 23 -0.53 -10.22 -5.83
N LEU A 24 -0.47 -8.91 -6.12
CA LEU A 24 -1.68 -8.09 -6.21
C LEU A 24 -2.50 -8.52 -7.42
N ASP A 25 -3.84 -8.38 -7.37
CA ASP A 25 -4.76 -8.69 -8.49
C ASP A 25 -4.42 -7.97 -9.82
N HIS A 26 -3.58 -6.96 -9.66
CA HIS A 26 -3.13 -5.97 -10.61
C HIS A 26 -1.78 -6.36 -11.26
N GLY A 27 -1.20 -7.50 -10.86
CA GLY A 27 0.00 -8.10 -11.44
C GLY A 27 1.31 -7.67 -10.79
N ALA A 28 1.29 -6.69 -9.88
CA ALA A 28 2.48 -6.30 -9.12
C ALA A 28 2.75 -7.27 -7.96
N SER A 29 4.02 -7.60 -7.73
CA SER A 29 4.44 -8.42 -6.59
C SER A 29 4.96 -7.54 -5.46
N LEU A 30 4.33 -7.63 -4.30
CA LEU A 30 4.69 -6.86 -3.12
C LEU A 30 5.44 -7.74 -2.13
N PRO A 31 6.67 -7.39 -1.74
CA PRO A 31 7.38 -8.07 -0.67
C PRO A 31 6.60 -7.96 0.65
N LEU A 32 6.28 -9.10 1.26
CA LEU A 32 5.62 -9.21 2.56
C LEU A 32 6.43 -10.12 3.46
N ALA A 33 7.56 -9.61 3.96
CA ALA A 33 8.49 -10.38 4.78
C ALA A 33 7.87 -11.01 6.04
N GLU A 34 6.68 -10.56 6.46
CA GLU A 34 5.96 -11.10 7.62
C GLU A 34 5.04 -12.26 7.29
N LEU A 35 4.69 -12.46 6.02
CA LEU A 35 3.89 -13.60 5.60
C LEU A 35 4.71 -14.90 5.73
N ARG A 36 4.44 -15.69 6.77
CA ARG A 36 5.18 -16.94 7.06
C ARG A 36 4.74 -18.13 6.24
N GLN A 37 3.51 -18.13 5.76
CA GLN A 37 2.89 -19.24 5.06
C GLN A 37 1.96 -18.74 3.95
N PRO A 38 1.72 -19.50 2.88
CA PRO A 38 0.68 -19.17 1.90
C PRO A 38 -0.67 -18.94 2.59
N ALA A 39 -1.42 -17.97 2.10
CA ALA A 39 -2.73 -17.61 2.64
C ALA A 39 -3.85 -17.56 1.59
N GLY A 40 -3.55 -17.85 0.31
CA GLY A 40 -4.55 -17.81 -0.75
C GLY A 40 -4.99 -16.38 -1.05
N GLU A 41 -6.29 -16.18 -1.33
CA GLU A 41 -6.85 -14.85 -1.58
C GLU A 41 -6.95 -14.04 -0.29
N VAL A 42 -6.33 -12.86 -0.29
CA VAL A 42 -6.25 -11.98 0.88
C VAL A 42 -6.50 -10.54 0.50
N VAL A 43 -6.94 -9.76 1.48
CA VAL A 43 -6.96 -8.30 1.41
C VAL A 43 -5.84 -7.76 2.28
N LEU A 44 -4.92 -7.00 1.68
CA LEU A 44 -3.87 -6.28 2.37
C LEU A 44 -4.39 -4.90 2.78
N GLY A 45 -4.48 -4.67 4.08
CA GLY A 45 -4.69 -3.37 4.70
C GLY A 45 -3.37 -2.70 5.06
N VAL A 46 -3.18 -1.44 4.66
CA VAL A 46 -1.98 -0.64 4.97
C VAL A 46 -2.41 0.79 5.32
N ARG A 47 -2.00 1.30 6.47
CA ARG A 47 -2.27 2.70 6.83
C ARG A 47 -1.50 3.65 5.91
N PRO A 48 -1.95 4.91 5.73
CA PRO A 48 -1.23 5.89 4.89
C PRO A 48 0.24 6.08 5.28
N ASP A 49 0.57 6.04 6.57
CA ASP A 49 1.94 6.11 7.12
C ASP A 49 2.75 4.81 6.93
N GLY A 50 2.11 3.73 6.48
CA GLY A 50 2.69 2.41 6.30
C GLY A 50 3.53 2.22 5.03
N PHE A 51 3.53 3.21 4.14
CA PHE A 51 4.34 3.21 2.93
C PHE A 51 5.55 4.13 3.06
N ALA A 52 6.64 3.75 2.42
CA ALA A 52 7.73 4.64 2.06
C ALA A 52 7.60 4.99 0.57
N VAL A 53 7.85 6.25 0.25
CA VAL A 53 7.87 6.76 -1.13
C VAL A 53 9.32 6.91 -1.56
N GLY A 54 9.67 6.30 -2.68
CA GLY A 54 11.02 6.31 -3.24
C GLY A 54 11.02 6.51 -4.76
N ASP A 55 12.19 6.33 -5.36
CA ASP A 55 12.34 6.39 -6.82
C ASP A 55 11.49 5.30 -7.48
N GLY A 56 10.69 5.71 -8.47
CA GLY A 56 9.87 4.80 -9.25
C GLY A 56 10.66 3.86 -10.16
N ALA A 57 11.95 4.09 -10.44
CA ALA A 57 12.69 3.32 -11.45
C ALA A 57 12.87 1.83 -11.11
N THR A 58 12.96 1.45 -9.82
CA THR A 58 13.25 0.08 -9.39
C THR A 58 12.18 -0.52 -8.47
N ALA A 59 11.15 0.25 -8.12
CA ALA A 59 10.14 -0.20 -7.17
C ALA A 59 9.19 -1.22 -7.83
N PRO A 60 8.83 -2.32 -7.14
CA PRO A 60 7.92 -3.33 -7.68
C PRO A 60 6.48 -2.84 -7.75
N VAL A 61 6.13 -1.81 -6.97
CA VAL A 61 4.85 -1.12 -7.02
C VAL A 61 5.10 0.36 -7.31
N ARG A 62 4.48 0.86 -8.36
CA ARG A 62 4.63 2.23 -8.85
C ARG A 62 3.27 2.89 -8.95
N GLY A 63 3.21 4.19 -8.68
CA GLY A 63 1.99 4.95 -8.77
C GLY A 63 2.23 6.36 -9.28
N LYS A 64 1.31 6.83 -10.13
CA LYS A 64 1.25 8.21 -10.59
C LYS A 64 0.55 9.06 -9.53
N VAL A 65 1.15 10.19 -9.18
CA VAL A 65 0.56 11.16 -8.25
C VAL A 65 -0.58 11.90 -8.94
N VAL A 66 -1.79 11.81 -8.38
CA VAL A 66 -2.99 12.50 -8.88
C VAL A 66 -3.47 13.62 -7.94
N LEU A 67 -3.03 13.61 -6.68
CA LEU A 67 -3.24 14.70 -5.73
C LEU A 67 -2.13 14.69 -4.68
N ASN A 68 -1.62 15.88 -4.34
CA ASN A 68 -0.76 16.11 -3.18
C ASN A 68 -1.51 17.07 -2.25
N GLU A 69 -2.15 16.54 -1.21
CA GLU A 69 -3.00 17.28 -0.28
C GLU A 69 -2.21 17.67 0.97
N TYR A 70 -1.91 18.96 1.12
CA TYR A 70 -1.21 19.51 2.28
C TYR A 70 -2.20 19.87 3.40
N LEU A 71 -2.04 19.26 4.58
CA LEU A 71 -2.89 19.48 5.76
C LEU A 71 -2.11 20.09 6.94
N GLY A 72 -1.06 20.87 6.66
CA GLY A 72 -0.26 21.54 7.67
C GLY A 72 0.91 20.70 8.17
N ARG A 73 0.63 19.73 9.05
CA ARG A 73 1.68 18.89 9.68
C ARG A 73 2.10 17.69 8.83
N GLU A 74 1.23 17.30 7.90
CA GLU A 74 1.35 16.12 7.05
C GLU A 74 0.89 16.50 5.63
N SER A 75 1.39 15.76 4.64
CA SER A 75 0.85 15.78 3.28
C SER A 75 0.39 14.38 2.89
N TYR A 76 -0.65 14.29 2.09
CA TYR A 76 -1.18 13.03 1.59
C TYR A 76 -1.04 12.96 0.07
N LEU A 77 -0.32 11.95 -0.41
CA LEU A 77 -0.22 11.64 -1.82
C LEU A 77 -1.31 10.65 -2.19
N HIS A 78 -2.19 11.03 -3.09
CA HIS A 78 -3.13 10.12 -3.73
C HIS A 78 -2.48 9.62 -5.00
N LEU A 79 -2.32 8.30 -5.09
CA LEU A 79 -1.62 7.64 -6.18
C LEU A 79 -2.57 6.72 -6.93
N GLU A 80 -2.51 6.78 -8.25
CA GLU A 80 -3.05 5.75 -9.13
C GLU A 80 -1.94 4.76 -9.45
N LEU A 81 -2.09 3.51 -9.02
CA LEU A 81 -1.07 2.50 -9.25
C LEU A 81 -1.07 2.08 -10.72
N GLU A 82 0.12 1.89 -11.31
CA GLU A 82 0.24 1.42 -12.71
C GLU A 82 -0.41 0.05 -12.91
N ALA A 83 -0.36 -0.78 -11.88
CA ALA A 83 -0.99 -2.09 -11.83
C ALA A 83 -2.54 -2.00 -11.78
N GLY A 84 -3.08 -0.85 -11.37
CA GLY A 84 -4.50 -0.64 -11.08
C GLY A 84 -4.76 -0.40 -9.59
N GLY A 85 -5.87 0.29 -9.29
CA GLY A 85 -6.21 0.67 -7.92
C GLY A 85 -5.64 2.03 -7.49
N ARG A 86 -6.04 2.47 -6.29
CA ARG A 86 -5.63 3.75 -5.70
C ARG A 86 -5.14 3.55 -4.28
N VAL A 87 -4.12 4.30 -3.91
CA VAL A 87 -3.62 4.36 -2.53
C VAL A 87 -3.41 5.81 -2.10
N VAL A 88 -3.53 6.03 -0.80
CA VAL A 88 -3.21 7.29 -0.12
C VAL A 88 -1.99 7.03 0.76
N VAL A 89 -0.95 7.84 0.59
CA VAL A 89 0.30 7.72 1.34
C VAL A 89 0.56 9.00 2.10
N GLU A 90 0.85 8.88 3.39
CA GLU A 90 1.29 9.99 4.23
C GLU A 90 2.77 10.27 4.01
N VAL A 91 3.11 11.52 3.76
CA VAL A 91 4.48 11.99 3.59
C VAL A 91 4.70 13.28 4.38
N ALA A 92 5.98 13.63 4.55
CA ALA A 92 6.35 14.88 5.18
C ALA A 92 5.78 16.10 4.42
N PRO A 93 5.40 17.18 5.12
CA PRO A 93 4.84 18.39 4.51
C PRO A 93 5.75 19.05 3.46
N ASP A 94 7.07 18.87 3.58
CA ASP A 94 8.10 19.41 2.69
C ASP A 94 8.55 18.40 1.60
N ASN A 95 7.77 17.34 1.38
CA ASN A 95 8.08 16.36 0.34
C ASN A 95 8.26 17.02 -1.05
N PRO A 96 9.25 16.58 -1.85
CA PRO A 96 9.52 17.16 -3.16
C PRO A 96 8.59 16.67 -4.26
N VAL A 97 7.71 15.71 -3.98
CA VAL A 97 6.89 15.00 -4.98
C VAL A 97 5.88 15.95 -5.61
N ARG A 98 5.71 15.86 -6.93
CA ARG A 98 4.81 16.71 -7.72
C ARG A 98 3.65 15.93 -8.30
N LEU A 99 2.60 16.66 -8.68
CA LEU A 99 1.51 16.12 -9.49
C LEU A 99 2.07 15.50 -10.78
N ASP A 100 1.45 14.43 -11.25
CA ASP A 100 1.83 13.65 -12.44
C ASP A 100 3.18 12.90 -12.36
N GLU A 101 3.92 13.01 -11.26
CA GLU A 101 5.15 12.24 -11.03
C GLU A 101 4.84 10.75 -10.79
N ILE A 102 5.71 9.86 -11.27
CA ILE A 102 5.63 8.42 -10.97
C ILE A 102 6.59 8.13 -9.83
N VAL A 103 6.05 7.64 -8.72
CA VAL A 103 6.81 7.30 -7.52
C VAL A 103 6.78 5.80 -7.25
N GLY A 104 7.83 5.31 -6.61
CA GLY A 104 7.91 3.95 -6.10
C GLY A 104 7.30 3.83 -4.71
N LEU A 105 6.63 2.71 -4.45
CA LEU A 105 6.05 2.39 -3.15
C LEU A 105 6.68 1.16 -2.54
N GLU A 106 7.09 1.29 -1.29
CA GLU A 106 7.59 0.20 -0.47
C GLU A 106 6.79 0.11 0.82
N LEU A 107 6.51 -1.11 1.26
CA LEU A 107 5.91 -1.32 2.58
C LEU A 107 6.96 -1.17 3.67
N LYS A 108 6.64 -0.37 4.68
CA LYS A 108 7.43 -0.35 5.91
C LYS A 108 7.26 -1.69 6.65
N PRO A 109 8.29 -2.14 7.38
CA PRO A 109 8.16 -3.30 8.26
C PRO A 109 6.98 -3.15 9.21
N ARG A 110 6.22 -4.22 9.44
CA ARG A 110 5.06 -4.30 10.35
C ARG A 110 3.88 -3.40 10.00
N ALA A 111 3.87 -2.81 8.80
CA ALA A 111 2.76 -1.98 8.33
C ALA A 111 1.63 -2.77 7.64
N ALA A 112 1.89 -4.04 7.32
CA ALA A 112 0.93 -4.90 6.62
C ALA A 112 -0.07 -5.54 7.59
N HIS A 113 -1.35 -5.39 7.29
CA HIS A 113 -2.43 -6.11 7.93
C HIS A 113 -3.12 -7.01 6.91
N LEU A 114 -3.02 -8.32 7.06
CA LEU A 114 -3.67 -9.25 6.14
C LEU A 114 -5.05 -9.66 6.67
N PHE A 115 -6.01 -9.71 5.77
CA PHE A 115 -7.37 -10.16 6.02
C PHE A 115 -7.70 -11.27 5.03
N ASP A 116 -8.40 -12.30 5.50
CA ASP A 116 -8.95 -13.33 4.63
C ASP A 116 -10.02 -12.73 3.71
N ALA A 117 -9.96 -13.03 2.41
CA ALA A 117 -10.84 -12.39 1.43
C ALA A 117 -12.32 -12.82 1.58
N ALA A 118 -12.59 -14.01 2.10
CA ALA A 118 -13.95 -14.55 2.21
C ALA A 118 -14.64 -14.12 3.52
N SER A 119 -13.92 -14.16 4.63
CA SER A 119 -14.46 -13.90 5.97
C SER A 119 -14.21 -12.47 6.47
N GLU A 120 -13.36 -11.70 5.79
CA GLU A 120 -12.84 -10.40 6.21
C GLU A 120 -12.15 -10.42 7.60
N GLN A 121 -11.84 -11.60 8.12
CA GLN A 121 -11.16 -11.75 9.39
C GLN A 121 -9.67 -11.49 9.22
N ARG A 122 -9.07 -10.83 10.20
CA ARG A 122 -7.63 -10.58 10.21
C ARG A 122 -6.87 -11.90 10.34
N LEU A 123 -5.95 -12.14 9.42
CA LEU A 123 -5.00 -13.24 9.49
C LEU A 123 -3.92 -12.92 10.53
N ALA A 124 -3.59 -13.90 11.37
CA ALA A 124 -2.39 -13.82 12.19
C ALA A 124 -1.18 -13.96 11.27
N ALA A 125 -0.43 -12.86 11.09
CA ALA A 125 0.87 -12.86 10.41
C ALA A 125 1.96 -13.41 11.34
#